data_AF-N1ZWM2-F1
#
_entry.id   AF-N1ZWM2-F1
#
_cell.length_a   1.000
_cell.length_b   1.000
_cell.length_c   1.000
_cell.angle_alpha   90.00
_cell.angle_beta   90.00
_cell.angle_gamma   90.00
#
_symmetry.space_group_name_H-M   'P 1'
#
loop_
_entity.id
_entity.type
_entity.pdbx_description
1 polymer ?
#
loop_
_entity_poly.entity_id
_entity_poly.type
_entity_poly.pdbx_seq_one_letter_code
_entity_poly.pdbx_strand_id
1 'polypeptide(L)' 'MYNINQERTITGKIKCENCGAEIKWHYIIRAKEFGIYLNSYPTDTVSASKLNKDDDIDNIYFVRCRNCDKKNYFQYTEL' A
#
# COMPACT_ATOMS: atom_id res chain seq x y z
N MET A 1 18.50 19.92 -14.78
CA MET A 1 17.14 19.83 -14.22
C MET A 1 16.97 18.42 -13.68
N TYR A 2 16.91 18.26 -12.36
CA TYR A 2 16.62 16.94 -11.79
C TYR A 2 15.12 16.69 -11.93
N ASN A 3 14.73 15.73 -12.77
CA ASN A 3 13.37 15.20 -12.78
C ASN A 3 13.20 14.40 -11.49
N ILE A 4 12.83 15.11 -10.41
CA ILE A 4 12.41 14.49 -9.17
C ILE A 4 11.03 13.89 -9.45
N ASN A 5 10.98 12.60 -9.77
CA ASN A 5 9.73 11.86 -9.77
C ASN A 5 9.11 12.03 -8.38
N GLN A 6 7.93 12.66 -8.31
CA GLN A 6 7.25 12.90 -7.05
C GLN A 6 6.90 11.56 -6.41
N GLU A 7 7.20 11.42 -5.13
CA GLU A 7 6.76 10.29 -4.32
C GLU A 7 5.23 10.25 -4.34
N ARG A 8 4.67 9.19 -4.94
CA ARG A 8 3.22 8.99 -5.02
C ARG A 8 2.81 7.97 -3.96
N THR A 9 1.87 8.36 -3.12
CA THR A 9 1.22 7.43 -2.18
C THR A 9 -0.17 7.14 -2.69
N ILE A 10 -0.46 5.87 -2.90
CA ILE A 10 -1.84 5.40 -3.13
C ILE A 10 -2.41 4.96 -1.79
N THR A 11 -3.66 5.31 -1.53
CA THR A 11 -4.35 4.95 -0.29
C THR A 11 -5.73 4.40 -0.63
N GLY A 12 -6.22 3.49 0.19
CA GLY A 12 -7.56 2.95 0.02
C GLY A 12 -8.09 2.29 1.28
N LYS A 13 -9.27 1.68 1.12
CA LYS A 13 -9.91 0.90 2.18
C LYS A 13 -10.41 -0.41 1.60
N ILE A 14 -10.18 -1.50 2.32
CA ILE A 14 -10.77 -2.81 2.03
C ILE A 14 -11.38 -3.38 3.31
N LYS A 15 -12.15 -4.46 3.19
CA LYS A 15 -12.57 -5.26 4.34
C LYS A 15 -11.74 -6.53 4.40
N CYS A 16 -11.40 -6.97 5.61
CA CYS A 16 -10.78 -8.27 5.79
C CYS A 16 -11.77 -9.37 5.40
N GLU A 17 -11.35 -10.29 4.53
CA GLU A 17 -12.17 -11.43 4.11
C GLU A 17 -12.47 -12.40 5.26
N ASN A 18 -11.62 -12.44 6.29
CA ASN A 18 -11.77 -13.36 7.41
C ASN A 18 -12.60 -12.78 8.58
N CYS A 19 -12.27 -11.57 9.05
CA CYS A 19 -12.92 -10.97 10.22
C CYS A 19 -13.86 -9.81 9.90
N GLY A 20 -13.99 -9.42 8.63
CA GLY A 20 -14.84 -8.30 8.20
C GLY A 20 -14.35 -6.91 8.61
N ALA A 21 -13.26 -6.80 9.38
CA ALA A 21 -12.72 -5.52 9.84
C ALA A 21 -12.31 -4.61 8.68
N GLU A 22 -12.59 -3.31 8.78
CA GLU A 22 -12.11 -2.32 7.83
C GLU A 22 -10.58 -2.19 7.94
N ILE A 23 -9.89 -2.30 6.82
CA ILE A 23 -8.45 -2.09 6.70
C ILE A 23 -8.24 -0.88 5.81
N LYS A 24 -7.82 0.22 6.43
CA LYS A 24 -7.29 1.38 5.69
C LYS A 24 -5.84 1.09 5.34
N TRP A 25 -5.46 1.29 4.09
CA TRP A 25 -4.14 0.93 3.61
C TRP A 25 -3.48 2.07 2.82
N HIS A 26 -2.15 2.04 2.77
CA HIS A 26 -1.35 2.92 1.93
C HIS A 26 -0.25 2.11 1.23
N TYR A 27 0.14 2.50 0.03
CA TYR A 27 1.31 1.97 -0.68
C TYR A 27 2.10 3.13 -1.28
N ILE A 28 3.42 3.07 -1.14
CA ILE A 28 4.34 4.10 -1.62
C ILE A 28 4.91 3.61 -2.95
N ILE A 29 4.59 4.31 -4.03
CA ILE A 29 5.14 4.06 -5.35
C ILE A 29 6.53 4.70 -5.40
N ARG A 30 7.57 3.86 -5.50
CA ARG A 30 8.99 4.26 -5.57
C ARG A 30 9.43 5.08 -4.35
N ALA A 31 9.51 4.44 -3.20
CA ALA A 31 10.21 5.02 -2.05
C ALA A 31 11.65 5.37 -2.46
N LYS A 32 12.10 6.61 -2.22
CA LYS A 32 13.52 6.94 -2.37
C LYS A 32 14.33 5.96 -1.51
N GLU A 33 15.36 5.35 -2.09
CA GLU A 33 16.17 4.31 -1.45
C GLU A 33 16.90 4.76 -0.16
N PHE A 34 16.78 6.02 0.24
CA PHE A 34 17.38 6.54 1.46
C PHE A 34 16.40 7.44 2.20
N GLY A 35 16.04 7.02 3.41
CA GLY A 35 15.36 7.87 4.38
C GLY A 35 13.93 7.41 4.65
N ILE A 36 13.79 6.63 5.72
CA ILE A 36 12.53 6.26 6.34
C ILE A 36 11.71 7.54 6.59
N TYR A 37 10.65 7.78 5.81
CA TYR A 37 9.70 8.86 6.08
C TYR A 37 8.73 8.44 7.19
N LEU A 38 9.20 8.45 8.44
CA LEU A 38 8.44 8.04 9.63
C LEU A 38 7.25 8.96 9.99
N ASN A 39 7.06 10.11 9.33
CA ASN A 39 6.25 11.21 9.90
C ASN A 39 5.04 11.72 9.08
N SER A 40 4.64 11.09 7.97
CA SER A 40 3.48 11.57 7.18
C SER A 40 2.42 10.53 6.87
N TYR A 41 2.51 9.32 7.45
CA TYR A 41 1.48 8.30 7.25
C TYR A 41 0.39 8.42 8.30
N PRO A 42 -0.89 8.38 7.92
CA PRO A 42 -1.96 8.30 8.90
C PRO A 42 -1.75 7.04 9.74
N THR A 43 -1.60 7.21 11.05
CA THR A 43 -1.33 6.17 12.07
C THR A 43 -2.30 4.99 12.00
N ASP A 44 -3.51 5.26 11.50
CA ASP A 44 -4.61 4.32 11.33
C ASP A 44 -4.58 3.52 10.02
N THR A 45 -3.48 3.59 9.26
CA THR A 45 -3.32 2.85 7.99
C THR A 45 -2.26 1.75 8.08
N VAL A 46 -2.48 0.69 7.31
CA VAL A 46 -1.55 -0.44 7.16
C VAL A 46 -0.77 -0.28 5.86
N SER A 47 0.55 -0.49 5.90
CA SER A 47 1.35 -0.52 4.68
C SER A 47 0.96 -1.74 3.84
N ALA A 48 0.43 -1.49 2.65
CA ALA A 48 0.25 -2.49 1.62
C ALA A 48 1.58 -2.86 0.98
N SER A 49 1.62 -3.98 0.30
CA SER A 49 2.76 -4.47 -0.48
C SER A 49 2.28 -4.92 -1.84
N LYS A 50 3.02 -4.59 -2.89
CA LYS A 50 2.75 -5.08 -4.25
C LYS A 50 3.23 -6.53 -4.37
N LEU A 51 2.43 -7.38 -5.01
CA LEU A 51 2.75 -8.80 -5.18
C LEU A 51 3.96 -8.99 -6.10
N ASN A 52 3.94 -8.33 -7.27
CA ASN A 52 5.05 -8.30 -8.22
C ASN A 52 5.60 -6.86 -8.31
N LYS A 53 6.82 -6.65 -7.81
CA LYS A 53 7.46 -5.32 -7.80
C LYS A 53 8.04 -4.93 -9.16
N ASP A 54 8.48 -5.92 -9.93
CA ASP A 54 9.16 -5.76 -11.23
C ASP A 54 8.19 -5.63 -12.42
N ASP A 55 6.90 -5.91 -12.19
CA ASP A 55 5.89 -5.89 -13.24
C ASP A 55 4.91 -4.74 -13.02
N ASP A 56 5.00 -3.70 -13.85
CA ASP A 56 4.12 -2.53 -13.81
C ASP A 56 2.70 -2.84 -14.33
N ILE A 57 2.47 -4.01 -14.93
CA ILE A 57 1.16 -4.43 -15.45
C ILE A 57 0.32 -5.03 -14.32
N ASP A 58 0.95 -5.78 -13.41
CA ASP A 58 0.26 -6.45 -12.32
C ASP A 58 0.05 -5.53 -11.10
N ASN A 59 -1.12 -4.87 -11.06
CA ASN A 59 -1.54 -3.99 -9.98
C ASN A 59 -2.20 -4.73 -8.80
N ILE A 60 -1.65 -5.89 -8.44
CA ILE A 60 -2.10 -6.68 -7.28
C ILE A 60 -1.31 -6.26 -6.05
N TYR A 61 -2.04 -5.87 -5.02
CA TYR A 61 -1.53 -5.48 -3.72
C TYR A 61 -2.07 -6.40 -2.64
N PHE A 62 -1.35 -6.49 -1.52
CA PHE A 62 -1.83 -7.20 -0.34
C PHE A 62 -1.57 -6.42 0.94
N VAL A 63 -2.45 -6.60 1.92
CA VAL A 63 -2.33 -6.06 3.28
C VAL A 63 -2.60 -7.15 4.29
N ARG A 64 -1.91 -7.11 5.43
CA ARG A 64 -2.24 -7.98 6.57
C ARG A 64 -3.26 -7.28 7.46
N CYS A 65 -4.32 -8.00 7.82
CA CYS A 65 -5.28 -7.50 8.78
C CYS A 65 -4.64 -7.41 10.17
N ARG A 66 -4.71 -6.26 10.84
CA ARG A 66 -4.21 -6.11 12.22
C ARG A 66 -4.94 -7.01 13.23
N ASN A 67 -6.18 -7.40 12.94
CA ASN A 67 -7.02 -8.17 13.86
C ASN A 67 -6.80 -9.69 13.79
N CYS A 68 -6.57 -10.24 12.59
CA CYS A 68 -6.47 -11.69 12.39
C CYS A 68 -5.26 -12.16 11.58
N ASP A 69 -4.31 -11.26 11.29
CA ASP A 69 -3.09 -11.44 10.47
C ASP A 69 -3.31 -12.00 9.05
N LYS A 70 -4.57 -12.25 8.65
CA LYS A 70 -4.93 -12.72 7.31
C LYS A 70 -4.42 -11.72 6.26
N LYS A 71 -3.72 -12.24 5.25
CA LYS A 71 -3.38 -11.50 4.03
C LYS A 71 -4.63 -11.35 3.17
N ASN A 72 -4.96 -10.12 2.81
CA ASN A 72 -6.07 -9.78 1.93
C ASN A 72 -5.44 -9.19 0.66
N TYR A 73 -5.75 -9.79 -0.48
CA TYR A 73 -5.23 -9.39 -1.79
C TYR A 73 -6.29 -8.57 -2.50
N PHE A 74 -5.88 -7.53 -3.23
CA PHE A 74 -6.78 -6.67 -3.97
C PHE A 74 -6.06 -6.05 -5.17
N GLN A 75 -6.83 -5.77 -6.21
CA GLN A 75 -6.35 -5.01 -7.36
C GLN A 75 -6.62 -3.53 -7.16
N TYR A 76 -5.68 -2.68 -7.56
CA TYR A 76 -5.86 -1.22 -7.52
C TYR A 76 -5.43 -0.60 -8.84
N THR A 77 -6.39 -0.05 -9.57
CA THR A 77 -6.14 0.72 -10.79
C THR A 77 -6.37 2.19 -10.49
N GLU A 78 -5.35 3.05 -10.69
CA GLU A 78 -5.56 4.50 -10.70
C GLU A 78 -6.53 4.83 -11.85
N LEU A 79 -7.72 5.36 -11.52
CA LEU A 79 -8.70 5.85 -12.50
C LEU A 79 -8.29 7.22 -13.06
#